data_AF-A0A1A6HYU2-F1
#
_entry.id   AF-A0A1A6HYU2-F1
#
_cell.length_a   1.000
_cell.length_b   1.000
_cell.length_c   1.000
_cell.angle_alpha   90.00
_cell.angle_beta   90.00
_cell.angle_gamma   90.00
#
_symmetry.space_group_name_H-M   'P 1'
#
loop_
_entity.id
_entity.type
_entity.pdbx_description
1 polymer ?
#
loop_
_entity_poly.entity_id
_entity_poly.type
_entity_poly.pdbx_seq_one_letter_code
_entity_poly.pdbx_strand_id
1 'polypeptide(L)'
;MFYGPWMTLSFLNLSRFRLCNCSSILFLQEDRLIRMNQAAELYLTQIVEKKSLVGLVTFDGNAIIQNYLTEITNSSDYSKITANLPQQALGGTSICRGIEAGFQAITSSDQRTSGSEIILLTDGEDNQISSCFEAVKHSGAIIHTIALGPQAAQELERLSTMTGGLRFYANKDLTDLINAFSGISSGSGSISEQALQLESKTLNIGGRKQITGTVPVDSTIGNDTFFVVTWTVQKPEIVLQDPKGKKYKTSDFKDDKLNIRSARLQIPGIAETGTWTYSLFNKDAKSQLLAVTVTTRARSPTTPPVIATAHMNQNTAQYPSPMIVYARVSQGFLPVLGANVTAIIEAENGHRVTLELWDNGA
;
A
#
# COMPACT_ATOMS: atom_id res chain seq x y z
N MET A 1 57.14 -2.31 10.02
CA MET A 1 56.24 -1.46 9.20
C MET A 1 55.17 -2.37 8.63
N PHE A 2 54.13 -2.75 9.38
CA PHE A 2 52.91 -2.02 9.75
C PHE A 2 51.96 -1.65 8.59
N TYR A 3 50.78 -2.30 8.65
CA TYR A 3 49.48 -2.09 7.98
C TYR A 3 49.43 -2.27 6.46
N GLY A 4 48.53 -3.05 5.85
CA GLY A 4 47.30 -3.74 6.30
C GLY A 4 46.46 -4.05 5.03
N PRO A 5 45.55 -5.04 5.06
CA PRO A 5 44.81 -5.50 3.88
C PRO A 5 43.57 -4.62 3.62
N TRP A 6 43.27 -4.28 2.37
CA TRP A 6 41.95 -3.77 2.02
C TRP A 6 41.03 -4.95 1.69
N MET A 7 40.43 -5.45 2.76
CA MET A 7 39.11 -6.05 2.77
C MET A 7 38.12 -4.89 2.57
N THR A 8 37.35 -4.86 1.48
CA THR A 8 36.12 -4.05 1.43
C THR A 8 34.94 -5.00 1.45
N LEU A 9 34.35 -5.07 2.65
CA LEU A 9 33.09 -5.71 2.95
C LEU A 9 32.01 -5.28 1.96
N SER A 10 31.29 -6.26 1.45
CA SER A 10 29.92 -6.07 1.03
C SER A 10 29.10 -5.64 2.26
N PHE A 11 28.45 -4.48 2.18
CA PHE A 11 27.23 -4.24 2.94
C PHE A 11 26.18 -3.70 1.99
N LEU A 12 25.28 -4.60 1.58
CA LEU A 12 23.89 -4.24 1.39
C LEU A 12 23.43 -3.50 2.65
N ASN A 13 23.10 -2.23 2.50
CA ASN A 13 22.04 -1.61 3.27
C ASN A 13 21.47 -0.48 2.44
N LEU A 14 20.73 -0.84 1.39
CA LEU A 14 19.75 0.05 0.79
C LEU A 14 18.61 0.15 1.79
N SER A 15 18.75 1.02 2.81
CA SER A 15 17.62 1.53 3.57
C SER A 15 16.77 2.28 2.57
N ARG A 16 15.67 1.65 2.12
CA ARG A 16 14.87 2.18 1.02
C ARG A 16 14.01 3.33 1.54
N PHE A 17 14.14 4.46 0.85
CA PHE A 17 13.47 5.71 1.18
C PHE A 17 12.13 5.77 0.49
N ARG A 18 11.07 6.10 1.21
CA ARG A 18 9.74 6.22 0.65
C ARG A 18 9.12 7.56 1.03
N LEU A 19 9.00 8.44 0.04
CA LEU A 19 8.25 9.67 0.20
C LEU A 19 6.79 9.45 -0.22
N CYS A 20 5.84 9.80 0.64
CA CYS A 20 4.41 9.72 0.32
C CYS A 20 3.79 11.12 0.15
N ASN A 21 2.88 11.17 -0.82
CA ASN A 21 1.62 11.95 -0.90
C ASN A 21 1.54 13.23 -1.77
N CYS A 22 0.35 13.42 -2.35
CA CYS A 22 -0.14 14.63 -3.01
C CYS A 22 -1.49 15.01 -2.40
N SER A 23 -1.89 16.28 -2.53
CA SER A 23 -3.20 16.74 -2.11
C SER A 23 -3.71 17.82 -3.08
N SER A 24 -3.85 17.47 -4.35
CA SER A 24 -4.17 18.45 -5.39
C SER A 24 -5.67 18.63 -5.60
N ILE A 25 -6.16 19.86 -5.77
CA ILE A 25 -7.58 20.13 -6.04
C ILE A 25 -7.97 19.55 -7.40
N LEU A 26 -8.74 18.46 -7.42
CA LEU A 26 -10.15 18.52 -7.79
C LEU A 26 -10.99 17.54 -6.95
N PHE A 27 -10.88 17.63 -5.62
CA PHE A 27 -11.57 16.74 -4.68
C PHE A 27 -13.02 17.19 -4.38
N LEU A 28 -13.95 17.05 -5.32
CA LEU A 28 -15.38 17.28 -5.10
C LEU A 28 -16.13 16.13 -4.40
N GLN A 29 -15.46 15.31 -3.58
CA GLN A 29 -16.10 14.30 -2.74
C GLN A 29 -15.28 14.12 -1.46
N GLU A 30 -15.84 14.51 -0.30
CA GLU A 30 -15.25 14.26 1.02
C GLU A 30 -14.72 12.82 1.18
N ASP A 31 -15.39 11.85 0.53
CA ASP A 31 -15.02 10.45 0.60
C ASP A 31 -13.69 10.11 -0.08
N ARG A 32 -13.20 10.88 -1.07
CA ARG A 32 -11.91 10.61 -1.73
C ARG A 32 -10.73 10.94 -0.83
N LEU A 33 -10.75 12.10 -0.18
CA LEU A 33 -9.70 12.50 0.76
C LEU A 33 -9.68 11.57 1.98
N ILE A 34 -10.85 11.18 2.49
CA ILE A 34 -10.96 10.19 3.57
C ILE A 34 -10.34 8.86 3.12
N ARG A 35 -10.67 8.34 1.92
CA ARG A 35 -10.07 7.09 1.41
C ARG A 35 -8.55 7.18 1.25
N MET A 36 -8.06 8.31 0.72
CA MET A 36 -6.63 8.57 0.59
C MET A 36 -5.95 8.51 1.96
N ASN A 37 -6.50 9.21 2.95
CA ASN A 37 -5.95 9.22 4.30
C ASN A 37 -6.05 7.85 4.97
N GLN A 38 -7.14 7.11 4.79
CA GLN A 38 -7.28 5.73 5.28
C GLN A 38 -6.17 4.83 4.75
N ALA A 39 -5.92 4.88 3.44
CA ALA A 39 -4.90 4.04 2.83
C ALA A 39 -3.48 4.51 3.15
N ALA A 40 -3.23 5.82 3.21
CA ALA A 40 -1.95 6.37 3.63
C ALA A 40 -1.64 6.01 5.08
N GLU A 41 -2.62 6.10 5.98
CA GLU A 41 -2.48 5.70 7.38
C GLU A 41 -2.18 4.20 7.49
N LEU A 42 -2.91 3.35 6.76
CA LEU A 42 -2.66 1.91 6.73
C LEU A 42 -1.27 1.60 6.16
N TYR A 43 -0.90 2.26 5.06
CA TYR A 43 0.40 2.10 4.44
C TYR A 43 1.53 2.42 5.42
N LEU A 44 1.49 3.62 5.99
CA LEU A 44 2.48 4.09 6.96
C LEU A 44 2.55 3.12 8.15
N THR A 45 1.41 2.76 8.73
CA THR A 45 1.40 2.02 10.00
C THR A 45 1.63 0.52 9.87
N GLN A 46 1.37 -0.09 8.71
CA GLN A 46 1.35 -1.54 8.56
C GLN A 46 2.15 -2.07 7.36
N ILE A 47 2.20 -1.33 6.25
CA ILE A 47 2.79 -1.84 4.99
C ILE A 47 4.26 -1.43 4.86
N VAL A 48 4.62 -0.24 5.30
CA VAL A 48 6.01 0.23 5.30
C VAL A 48 6.89 -0.76 6.08
N GLU A 49 8.05 -1.07 5.52
CA GLU A 49 9.02 -1.95 6.17
C GLU A 49 9.63 -1.26 7.38
N LYS A 50 9.90 -2.02 8.44
CA LYS A 50 10.57 -1.49 9.62
C LYS A 50 11.94 -0.95 9.24
N LYS A 51 12.37 0.14 9.88
CA LYS A 51 13.62 0.88 9.61
C LYS A 51 13.67 1.59 8.25
N SER A 52 12.55 1.67 7.53
CA SER A 52 12.45 2.55 6.37
C SER A 52 12.48 4.01 6.82
N LEU A 53 13.01 4.87 5.96
CA LEU A 53 13.02 6.31 6.14
C LEU A 53 11.89 6.92 5.31
N VAL A 54 10.96 7.58 5.98
CA VAL A 54 9.71 8.06 5.38
C VAL A 54 9.59 9.58 5.50
N GLY A 55 9.29 10.22 4.39
CA GLY A 55 8.92 11.64 4.34
C GLY A 55 7.50 11.82 3.81
N LEU A 56 6.88 12.93 4.15
CA LEU A 56 5.54 13.30 3.67
C LEU A 56 5.62 14.67 3.02
N VAL A 57 5.15 14.72 1.77
CA VAL A 57 4.91 15.98 1.06
C VAL A 57 3.41 16.05 0.78
N THR A 58 2.87 17.25 0.78
CA THR A 58 1.53 17.54 0.30
C THR A 58 1.65 18.64 -0.73
N PHE A 59 0.81 18.64 -1.75
CA PHE A 59 0.85 19.72 -2.73
C PHE A 59 -0.51 19.97 -3.34
N ASP A 60 -0.77 21.23 -3.64
CA ASP A 60 -1.88 21.75 -4.44
C ASP A 60 -1.30 22.51 -5.65
N GLY A 61 -1.55 23.81 -5.79
CA GLY A 61 -0.74 24.68 -6.63
C GLY A 61 0.66 24.94 -6.05
N ASN A 62 0.89 24.75 -4.76
CA ASN A 62 2.20 24.81 -4.09
C ASN A 62 2.50 23.47 -3.41
N ALA A 63 3.77 23.21 -3.09
CA ALA A 63 4.19 22.02 -2.34
C ALA A 63 4.68 22.38 -0.94
N ILE A 64 4.34 21.54 0.03
CA ILE A 64 4.70 21.69 1.45
C ILE A 64 5.31 20.37 1.91
N ILE A 65 6.53 20.43 2.43
CA ILE A 65 7.18 19.31 3.11
C ILE A 65 6.58 19.24 4.51
N GLN A 66 5.72 18.25 4.75
CA GLN A 66 5.09 18.02 6.05
C GLN A 66 6.10 17.46 7.06
N ASN A 67 6.96 16.55 6.60
CA ASN A 67 8.14 16.13 7.32
C ASN A 67 9.23 15.64 6.37
N TYR A 68 10.47 15.88 6.79
CA TYR A 68 11.66 15.27 6.21
C TYR A 68 11.72 13.77 6.53
N LEU A 69 12.69 13.08 5.95
CA LEU A 69 12.84 11.63 6.11
C LEU A 69 13.05 11.27 7.59
N THR A 70 12.12 10.51 8.14
CA THR A 70 12.13 10.05 9.53
C THR A 70 12.22 8.52 9.53
N GLU A 71 13.16 7.98 10.31
CA GLU A 71 13.30 6.53 10.43
C GLU A 71 12.13 5.95 11.22
N ILE A 72 11.49 4.94 10.64
CA ILE A 72 10.38 4.25 11.24
C ILE A 72 10.89 3.13 12.14
N THR A 73 10.97 3.40 13.44
CA THR A 73 11.46 2.43 14.43
C THR A 73 10.37 1.88 15.35
N ASN A 74 9.34 2.68 15.64
CA ASN A 74 8.31 2.34 16.61
C ASN A 74 6.93 2.92 16.25
N SER A 75 5.91 2.51 17.00
CA SER A 75 4.52 2.91 16.75
C SER A 75 4.24 4.42 16.94
N SER A 76 5.07 5.11 17.73
CA SER A 76 4.92 6.53 18.00
C SER A 76 5.41 7.41 16.84
N ASP A 77 6.37 6.94 16.06
CA ASP A 77 6.87 7.66 14.88
C ASP A 77 5.81 7.72 13.78
N TYR A 78 5.03 6.65 13.60
CA TYR A 78 3.88 6.68 12.69
C TYR A 78 2.87 7.75 13.07
N SER A 79 2.57 7.90 14.37
CA SER A 79 1.59 8.89 14.83
C SER A 79 2.00 10.33 14.51
N LYS A 80 3.31 10.61 14.43
CA LYS A 80 3.82 11.95 14.07
C LYS A 80 3.60 12.24 12.58
N ILE A 81 3.83 11.25 11.72
CA ILE A 81 3.67 11.39 10.27
C ILE A 81 2.18 11.41 9.90
N THR A 82 1.38 10.50 10.47
CA THR A 82 -0.06 10.45 10.19
C THR A 82 -0.78 11.71 10.65
N ALA A 83 -0.33 12.36 11.74
CA ALA A 83 -0.86 13.64 12.20
C ALA A 83 -0.76 14.76 11.14
N ASN A 84 0.17 14.64 10.18
CA ASN A 84 0.36 15.62 9.12
C ASN A 84 -0.36 15.27 7.81
N LEU A 85 -1.19 14.22 7.80
CA LEU A 85 -2.02 13.90 6.63
C LEU A 85 -3.03 15.03 6.35
N PRO A 86 -3.22 15.40 5.07
CA PRO A 86 -4.03 16.54 4.69
C PRO A 86 -5.49 16.36 5.12
N GLN A 87 -6.03 17.34 5.84
CA GLN A 87 -7.43 17.33 6.32
C GLN A 87 -8.38 18.04 5.34
N GLN A 88 -7.84 18.83 4.43
CA GLN A 88 -8.58 19.58 3.43
C GLN A 88 -7.79 19.54 2.12
N ALA A 89 -8.51 19.59 1.00
CA ALA A 89 -7.92 19.78 -0.32
C ALA A 89 -8.39 21.13 -0.86
N LEU A 90 -7.51 22.14 -0.79
CA LEU A 90 -7.71 23.53 -1.22
C LEU A 90 -6.57 23.94 -2.16
N GLY A 91 -6.80 24.74 -3.20
CA GLY A 91 -5.78 25.19 -4.15
C GLY A 91 -5.94 24.70 -5.60
N GLY A 92 -4.84 24.55 -6.33
CA GLY A 92 -4.80 23.97 -7.68
C GLY A 92 -4.10 22.61 -7.68
N THR A 93 -3.53 22.22 -8.83
CA THR A 93 -2.71 21.00 -8.98
C THR A 93 -1.38 21.34 -9.63
N SER A 94 -0.28 20.97 -8.98
CA SER A 94 1.08 21.06 -9.52
C SER A 94 1.91 19.87 -9.05
N ILE A 95 1.85 18.79 -9.83
CA ILE A 95 2.55 17.53 -9.58
C ILE A 95 4.06 17.74 -9.55
N CYS A 96 4.59 18.54 -10.48
CA CYS A 96 6.03 18.81 -10.55
C CYS A 96 6.57 19.47 -9.29
N ARG A 97 5.85 20.44 -8.71
CA ARG A 97 6.25 21.06 -7.43
C ARG A 97 6.27 20.05 -6.29
N GLY A 98 5.30 19.13 -6.27
CA GLY A 98 5.28 18.02 -5.32
C GLY A 98 6.52 17.12 -5.43
N ILE A 99 6.87 16.74 -6.65
CA ILE A 99 8.05 15.91 -6.93
C ILE A 99 9.35 16.63 -6.53
N GLU A 100 9.48 17.91 -6.89
CA GLU A 100 10.65 18.74 -6.55
C GLU A 100 10.80 18.91 -5.03
N ALA A 101 9.71 19.19 -4.32
CA ALA A 101 9.71 19.24 -2.85
C ALA A 101 10.06 17.87 -2.25
N GLY A 102 9.69 16.78 -2.93
CA GLY A 102 10.10 15.43 -2.56
C GLY A 102 11.60 15.19 -2.70
N PHE A 103 12.20 15.62 -3.82
CA PHE A 103 13.66 15.59 -3.99
C PHE A 103 14.36 16.45 -2.93
N GLN A 104 13.79 17.61 -2.59
CA GLN A 104 14.31 18.45 -1.51
C GLN A 104 14.24 17.75 -0.16
N ALA A 105 13.12 17.09 0.17
CA ALA A 105 12.96 16.36 1.43
C ALA A 105 13.99 15.22 1.56
N ILE A 106 14.26 14.52 0.46
CA ILE A 106 15.29 13.45 0.40
C ILE A 106 16.69 14.04 0.60
N THR A 107 17.06 15.03 -0.22
CA THR A 107 18.42 15.60 -0.22
C THR A 107 18.76 16.35 1.06
N SER A 108 17.78 16.99 1.70
CA SER A 108 17.96 17.68 2.98
C SER A 108 18.13 16.73 4.17
N SER A 109 17.90 15.42 3.97
CA SER A 109 18.08 14.38 4.99
C SER A 109 19.36 13.56 4.77
N ASP A 110 20.34 14.15 4.09
CA ASP A 110 21.62 13.53 3.71
C ASP A 110 21.49 12.28 2.81
N GLN A 111 20.39 12.20 2.04
CA GLN A 111 20.12 11.10 1.13
C GLN A 111 20.23 11.51 -0.33
N ARG A 112 20.46 10.52 -1.18
CA ARG A 112 20.48 10.70 -2.64
C ARG A 112 19.10 10.39 -3.20
N THR A 113 18.64 11.21 -4.14
CA THR A 113 17.43 10.92 -4.92
C THR A 113 17.57 9.62 -5.72
N SER A 114 18.78 9.32 -6.19
CA SER A 114 19.07 8.08 -6.93
C SER A 114 18.79 6.84 -6.07
N GLY A 115 17.87 6.00 -6.53
CA GLY A 115 17.44 4.79 -5.82
C GLY A 115 16.45 5.03 -4.67
N SER A 116 16.04 6.27 -4.43
CA SER A 116 14.90 6.58 -3.55
C SER A 116 13.58 6.33 -4.28
N GLU A 117 12.56 5.91 -3.55
CA GLU A 117 11.23 5.64 -4.08
C GLU A 117 10.27 6.79 -3.69
N ILE A 118 9.50 7.30 -4.65
CA ILE A 118 8.42 8.27 -4.42
C ILE A 118 7.10 7.57 -4.74
N ILE A 119 6.13 7.65 -3.84
CA ILE A 119 4.77 7.19 -4.08
C ILE A 119 3.86 8.40 -4.28
N LEU A 120 3.49 8.63 -5.53
CA LEU A 120 2.69 9.76 -5.99
C LEU A 120 1.21 9.35 -6.08
N LEU A 121 0.36 9.89 -5.20
CA LEU A 121 -1.10 9.67 -5.19
C LEU A 121 -1.82 10.91 -5.69
N THR A 122 -2.41 10.89 -6.89
CA THR A 122 -3.03 12.07 -7.48
C THR A 122 -4.25 11.70 -8.32
N ASP A 123 -5.19 12.63 -8.51
CA ASP A 123 -6.24 12.49 -9.53
C ASP A 123 -5.68 12.55 -10.97
N GLY A 124 -4.44 13.04 -11.12
CA GLY A 124 -3.70 13.10 -12.37
C GLY A 124 -4.14 14.25 -13.28
N GLU A 125 -4.94 15.19 -12.78
CA GLU A 125 -5.45 16.33 -13.55
C GLU A 125 -4.45 17.50 -13.52
N ASP A 126 -3.32 17.32 -14.20
CA ASP A 126 -2.27 18.34 -14.36
C ASP A 126 -1.75 18.32 -15.80
N ASN A 127 -1.80 19.46 -16.48
CA ASN A 127 -1.34 19.60 -17.86
C ASN A 127 0.15 20.03 -17.97
N GLN A 128 0.83 20.25 -16.85
CA GLN A 128 2.22 20.72 -16.79
C GLN A 128 3.21 19.65 -16.29
N ILE A 129 2.79 18.38 -16.13
CA ILE A 129 3.63 17.28 -15.64
C ILE A 129 4.91 17.11 -16.48
N SER A 130 4.82 17.35 -17.79
CA SER A 130 5.96 17.21 -18.70
C SER A 130 7.12 18.17 -18.40
N SER A 131 6.86 19.28 -17.70
CA SER A 131 7.87 20.28 -17.36
C SER A 131 8.98 19.77 -16.45
N CYS A 132 8.71 18.77 -15.61
CA CYS A 132 9.69 18.18 -14.70
C CYS A 132 10.27 16.84 -15.17
N PHE A 133 9.96 16.37 -16.38
CA PHE A 133 10.46 15.06 -16.87
C PHE A 133 11.99 14.97 -16.90
N GLU A 134 12.68 16.02 -17.35
CA GLU A 134 14.14 16.03 -17.35
C GLU A 134 14.70 16.00 -15.92
N ALA A 135 14.13 16.78 -15.00
CA ALA A 135 14.54 16.76 -13.60
C ALA A 135 14.33 15.37 -12.97
N VAL A 136 13.19 14.75 -13.22
CA VAL A 136 12.86 13.38 -12.78
C VAL A 136 13.88 12.38 -13.31
N LYS A 137 14.17 12.41 -14.62
CA LYS A 137 15.14 11.50 -15.25
C LYS A 137 16.54 11.65 -14.68
N HIS A 138 17.00 12.87 -14.45
CA HIS A 138 18.32 13.15 -13.86
C HIS A 138 18.40 12.79 -12.37
N SER A 139 17.28 12.80 -11.66
CA SER A 139 17.25 12.50 -10.22
C SER A 139 17.64 11.05 -9.90
N GLY A 140 17.39 10.11 -10.81
CA GLY A 140 17.53 8.67 -10.58
C GLY A 140 16.55 8.08 -9.56
N ALA A 141 15.53 8.85 -9.15
CA ALA A 141 14.46 8.37 -8.27
C ALA A 141 13.49 7.46 -9.02
N ILE A 142 12.88 6.52 -8.30
CA ILE A 142 11.83 5.63 -8.81
C ILE A 142 10.49 6.23 -8.39
N ILE A 143 9.63 6.58 -9.35
CA ILE A 143 8.32 7.19 -9.07
C ILE A 143 7.22 6.17 -9.31
N HIS A 144 6.59 5.69 -8.24
CA HIS A 144 5.36 4.92 -8.30
C HIS A 144 4.17 5.87 -8.38
N THR A 145 3.23 5.61 -9.28
CA THR A 145 2.05 6.45 -9.47
C THR A 145 0.77 5.69 -9.14
N ILE A 146 -0.11 6.33 -8.37
CA ILE A 146 -1.44 5.82 -8.05
C ILE A 146 -2.46 6.88 -8.46
N ALA A 147 -3.18 6.61 -9.54
CA ALA A 147 -4.23 7.49 -10.06
C ALA A 147 -5.55 7.27 -9.31
N LEU A 148 -6.09 8.33 -8.70
CA LEU A 148 -7.35 8.31 -7.92
C LEU A 148 -8.58 8.75 -8.73
N GLY A 149 -8.37 9.25 -9.95
CA GLY A 149 -9.41 9.80 -10.80
C GLY A 149 -9.47 9.12 -12.18
N PRO A 150 -10.65 9.08 -12.83
CA PRO A 150 -10.80 8.54 -14.18
C PRO A 150 -10.18 9.39 -15.29
N GLN A 151 -9.75 10.62 -14.99
CA GLN A 151 -9.23 11.58 -15.96
C GLN A 151 -7.73 11.85 -15.77
N ALA A 152 -7.00 10.90 -15.16
CA ALA A 152 -5.56 11.05 -15.00
C ALA A 152 -4.86 11.23 -16.35
N ALA A 153 -3.99 12.25 -16.44
CA ALA A 153 -3.23 12.56 -17.63
C ALA A 153 -2.29 11.41 -18.02
N GLN A 154 -2.09 11.18 -19.32
CA GLN A 154 -1.16 10.15 -19.82
C GLN A 154 0.28 10.39 -19.34
N GLU A 155 0.63 11.65 -19.11
CA GLU A 155 1.91 12.10 -18.58
C GLU A 155 2.20 11.55 -17.18
N LEU A 156 1.17 11.27 -16.37
CA LEU A 156 1.33 10.60 -15.07
C LEU A 156 1.87 9.18 -15.22
N GLU A 157 1.44 8.47 -16.26
CA GLU A 157 1.92 7.11 -16.58
C GLU A 157 3.37 7.14 -17.07
N ARG A 158 3.73 8.23 -17.75
CA ARG A 158 5.08 8.41 -18.28
C ARG A 158 6.11 8.59 -17.15
N LEU A 159 5.74 9.20 -16.02
CA LEU A 159 6.60 9.33 -14.84
C LEU A 159 7.04 7.97 -14.28
N SER A 160 6.10 7.04 -14.09
CA SER A 160 6.45 5.70 -13.60
C SER A 160 7.22 4.90 -14.65
N THR A 161 6.79 4.97 -15.91
CA THR A 161 7.48 4.28 -17.02
C THR A 161 8.94 4.73 -17.18
N MET A 162 9.22 6.04 -17.13
CA MET A 162 10.57 6.56 -17.34
C MET A 162 11.52 6.28 -16.17
N THR A 163 10.98 6.06 -14.97
CA THR A 163 11.74 5.81 -13.74
C THR A 163 11.80 4.34 -13.35
N GLY A 164 11.13 3.45 -14.10
CA GLY A 164 10.99 2.04 -13.73
C GLY A 164 10.08 1.82 -12.51
N GLY A 165 9.25 2.81 -12.16
CA GLY A 165 8.27 2.73 -11.09
C GLY A 165 7.02 1.96 -11.51
N LEU A 166 6.20 1.64 -10.51
CA LEU A 166 4.93 0.94 -10.71
C LEU A 166 3.78 1.92 -10.94
N ARG A 167 2.81 1.52 -11.74
CA ARG A 167 1.59 2.28 -12.02
C ARG A 167 0.39 1.52 -11.47
N PHE A 168 -0.47 2.22 -10.74
CA PHE A 168 -1.74 1.72 -10.26
C PHE A 168 -2.87 2.71 -10.51
N TYR A 169 -4.08 2.17 -10.53
CA TYR A 169 -5.31 2.93 -10.66
C TYR A 169 -6.26 2.52 -9.53
N ALA A 170 -6.75 3.49 -8.76
CA ALA A 170 -7.56 3.28 -7.57
C ALA A 170 -8.69 4.31 -7.49
N ASN A 171 -9.70 4.16 -8.35
CA ASN A 171 -10.81 5.11 -8.48
C ASN A 171 -12.04 4.71 -7.63
N LYS A 172 -12.34 3.41 -7.52
CA LYS A 172 -13.64 2.94 -7.01
C LYS A 172 -13.62 2.66 -5.51
N ASP A 173 -12.76 1.76 -5.06
CA ASP A 173 -12.80 1.25 -3.69
C ASP A 173 -11.48 1.42 -2.95
N LEU A 174 -11.54 1.51 -1.61
CA LEU A 174 -10.37 1.61 -0.74
C LEU A 174 -9.43 0.40 -0.91
N THR A 175 -10.00 -0.78 -1.19
CA THR A 175 -9.24 -2.01 -1.47
C THR A 175 -8.25 -1.82 -2.61
N ASP A 176 -8.61 -1.11 -3.67
CA ASP A 176 -7.71 -0.87 -4.82
C ASP A 176 -6.48 -0.06 -4.39
N LEU A 177 -6.70 0.95 -3.55
CA LEU A 177 -5.64 1.81 -3.04
C LEU A 177 -4.70 1.06 -2.08
N ILE A 178 -5.25 0.24 -1.19
CA ILE A 178 -4.48 -0.61 -0.28
C ILE A 178 -3.68 -1.67 -1.08
N ASN A 179 -4.27 -2.24 -2.12
CA ASN A 179 -3.61 -3.22 -2.98
C ASN A 179 -2.47 -2.56 -3.78
N ALA A 180 -2.65 -1.33 -4.26
CA ALA A 180 -1.60 -0.54 -4.90
C ALA A 180 -0.42 -0.31 -3.95
N PHE A 181 -0.69 0.16 -2.73
CA PHE A 181 0.34 0.35 -1.70
C PHE A 181 1.06 -0.95 -1.33
N SER A 182 0.33 -2.06 -1.20
CA SER A 182 0.90 -3.38 -0.89
C SER A 182 1.78 -3.87 -2.04
N GLY A 183 1.34 -3.68 -3.28
CA GLY A 183 2.09 -4.00 -4.49
C GLY A 183 3.42 -3.25 -4.56
N ILE A 184 3.42 -1.93 -4.30
CA ILE A 184 4.64 -1.12 -4.22
C ILE A 184 5.60 -1.65 -3.16
N SER A 185 5.07 -2.02 -1.98
CA SER A 185 5.91 -2.48 -0.88
C SER A 185 6.56 -3.84 -1.10
N SER A 186 5.91 -4.72 -1.85
CA SER A 186 6.37 -6.10 -2.08
C SER A 186 7.63 -6.23 -2.97
N GLY A 187 7.97 -5.20 -3.75
CA GLY A 187 9.11 -5.23 -4.67
C GLY A 187 10.46 -4.93 -4.02
N SER A 188 10.47 -4.61 -2.73
CA SER A 188 11.59 -3.94 -2.10
C SER A 188 11.82 -4.39 -0.65
N GLY A 189 13.07 -4.75 -0.30
CA GLY A 189 13.52 -4.99 1.09
C GLY A 189 13.63 -6.45 1.56
N SER A 190 13.66 -6.66 2.88
CA SER A 190 13.86 -7.98 3.50
C SER A 190 12.54 -8.72 3.60
N ILE A 191 12.46 -9.95 3.08
CA ILE A 191 11.25 -10.81 3.13
C ILE A 191 10.68 -10.92 4.56
N SER A 192 11.53 -10.85 5.59
CA SER A 192 11.10 -10.91 6.99
C SER A 192 10.46 -9.61 7.51
N GLU A 193 10.85 -8.47 6.94
CA GLU A 193 10.38 -7.12 7.32
C GLU A 193 9.32 -6.59 6.35
N GLN A 194 8.90 -7.38 5.36
CA GLN A 194 7.81 -7.07 4.46
C GLN A 194 6.47 -7.39 5.11
N ALA A 195 5.49 -6.51 4.88
CA ALA A 195 4.11 -6.76 5.27
C ALA A 195 3.44 -7.63 4.22
N LEU A 196 2.69 -8.62 4.67
CA LEU A 196 1.87 -9.49 3.85
C LEU A 196 0.41 -9.15 4.08
N GLN A 197 -0.33 -8.98 2.99
CA GLN A 197 -1.76 -8.80 3.03
C GLN A 197 -2.44 -10.17 2.91
N LEU A 198 -3.15 -10.60 3.95
CA LEU A 198 -3.90 -11.85 3.96
C LEU A 198 -5.31 -11.68 3.40
N GLU A 199 -5.88 -10.50 3.61
CA GLU A 199 -7.25 -10.18 3.22
C GLU A 199 -7.33 -8.68 2.90
N SER A 200 -8.01 -8.34 1.80
CA SER A 200 -8.47 -6.97 1.51
C SER A 200 -9.75 -7.05 0.71
N LYS A 201 -10.88 -6.77 1.39
CA LYS A 201 -12.22 -6.88 0.79
C LYS A 201 -13.04 -5.67 1.15
N THR A 202 -13.71 -5.10 0.15
CA THR A 202 -14.77 -4.10 0.34
C THR A 202 -16.14 -4.78 0.17
N LEU A 203 -17.03 -4.56 1.13
CA LEU A 203 -18.33 -5.25 1.26
C LEU A 203 -19.44 -4.22 1.38
N ASN A 204 -20.43 -4.26 0.47
CA ASN A 204 -21.65 -3.48 0.60
C ASN A 204 -22.64 -4.21 1.51
N ILE A 205 -22.85 -3.69 2.71
CA ILE A 205 -23.68 -4.33 3.74
C ILE A 205 -24.95 -3.52 3.91
N GLY A 206 -26.09 -4.15 3.64
CA GLY A 206 -27.40 -3.57 3.86
C GLY A 206 -27.63 -3.11 5.30
N GLY A 207 -28.53 -2.16 5.49
CA GLY A 207 -28.90 -1.69 6.83
C GLY A 207 -29.35 -2.84 7.73
N ARG A 208 -28.90 -2.83 8.99
CA ARG A 208 -29.20 -3.88 9.99
C ARG A 208 -28.83 -5.30 9.56
N LYS A 209 -27.90 -5.47 8.60
CA LYS A 209 -27.38 -6.77 8.19
C LYS A 209 -25.99 -7.03 8.76
N GLN A 210 -25.66 -8.31 8.84
CA GLN A 210 -24.37 -8.81 9.27
C GLN A 210 -23.72 -9.62 8.15
N ILE A 211 -22.40 -9.54 8.06
CA ILE A 211 -21.60 -10.42 7.21
C ILE A 211 -20.50 -11.07 8.04
N THR A 212 -20.09 -12.26 7.62
CA THR A 212 -19.00 -13.00 8.23
C THR A 212 -17.96 -13.34 7.17
N GLY A 213 -16.72 -13.47 7.61
CA GLY A 213 -15.61 -13.90 6.76
C GLY A 213 -14.54 -14.60 7.58
N THR A 214 -13.59 -15.19 6.89
CA THR A 214 -12.54 -16.00 7.49
C THR A 214 -11.19 -15.63 6.91
N VAL A 215 -10.16 -15.58 7.74
CA VAL A 215 -8.79 -15.29 7.32
C VAL A 215 -7.87 -16.42 7.81
N PRO A 216 -7.26 -17.20 6.90
CA PRO A 216 -6.31 -18.23 7.28
C PRO A 216 -4.97 -17.61 7.68
N VAL A 217 -4.43 -18.06 8.82
CA VAL A 217 -3.08 -17.72 9.27
C VAL A 217 -2.31 -19.03 9.43
N ASP A 218 -1.27 -19.24 8.62
CA ASP A 218 -0.45 -20.45 8.69
C ASP A 218 0.68 -20.35 9.74
N SER A 219 1.55 -21.36 9.80
CA SER A 219 2.61 -21.44 10.81
C SER A 219 3.83 -20.55 10.53
N THR A 220 3.96 -20.02 9.32
CA THR A 220 5.08 -19.21 8.80
C THR A 220 4.85 -17.70 8.97
N ILE A 221 3.61 -17.30 9.24
CA ILE A 221 3.17 -15.92 9.44
C ILE A 221 2.59 -15.74 10.85
N GLY A 222 2.16 -14.52 11.18
CA GLY A 222 1.48 -14.21 12.43
C GLY A 222 2.18 -13.14 13.27
N ASN A 223 3.40 -12.76 12.94
CA ASN A 223 4.05 -11.62 13.60
C ASN A 223 3.41 -10.31 13.13
N ASP A 224 3.33 -9.33 14.04
CA ASP A 224 2.84 -7.97 13.74
C ASP A 224 1.50 -7.96 12.97
N THR A 225 0.56 -8.80 13.42
CA THR A 225 -0.72 -9.00 12.73
C THR A 225 -1.73 -7.94 13.12
N PHE A 226 -2.35 -7.30 12.12
CA PHE A 226 -3.38 -6.29 12.30
C PHE A 226 -4.66 -6.64 11.57
N PHE A 227 -5.78 -6.35 12.23
CA PHE A 227 -7.11 -6.31 11.63
C PHE A 227 -7.56 -4.85 11.57
N VAL A 228 -7.85 -4.37 10.37
CA VAL A 228 -8.36 -3.02 10.13
C VAL A 228 -9.75 -3.10 9.52
N VAL A 229 -10.67 -2.34 10.09
CA VAL A 229 -12.02 -2.17 9.54
C VAL A 229 -12.23 -0.70 9.26
N THR A 230 -12.65 -0.37 8.04
CA THR A 230 -13.07 0.98 7.66
C THR A 230 -14.53 1.00 7.23
N TRP A 231 -15.15 2.18 7.29
CA TRP A 231 -16.56 2.36 6.98
C TRP A 231 -16.84 3.68 6.28
N THR A 232 -17.94 3.75 5.52
CA THR A 232 -18.35 4.99 4.85
C THR A 232 -19.36 5.81 5.64
N VAL A 233 -20.23 5.20 6.45
CA VAL A 233 -21.32 5.91 7.13
C VAL A 233 -21.14 5.91 8.64
N GLN A 234 -21.18 4.74 9.26
CA GLN A 234 -21.14 4.61 10.72
C GLN A 234 -20.28 3.41 11.14
N LYS A 235 -19.51 3.59 12.22
CA LYS A 235 -18.70 2.53 12.84
C LYS A 235 -19.55 1.27 13.06
N PRO A 236 -19.24 0.14 12.41
CA PRO A 236 -19.98 -1.11 12.56
C PRO A 236 -19.74 -1.72 13.95
N GLU A 237 -20.54 -2.71 14.31
CA GLU A 237 -20.13 -3.64 15.36
C GLU A 237 -19.20 -4.69 14.76
N ILE A 238 -18.03 -4.86 15.40
CA ILE A 238 -16.95 -5.73 14.97
C ILE A 238 -16.78 -6.82 16.01
N VAL A 239 -16.79 -8.07 15.56
CA VAL A 239 -16.41 -9.23 16.36
C VAL A 239 -15.37 -10.02 15.58
N LEU A 240 -14.22 -10.26 16.20
CA LEU A 240 -13.17 -11.13 15.69
C LEU A 240 -13.00 -12.30 16.67
N GLN A 241 -12.84 -13.50 16.16
CA GLN A 241 -12.59 -14.69 16.96
C GLN A 241 -11.34 -15.40 16.45
N ASP A 242 -10.42 -15.69 17.36
CA ASP A 242 -9.20 -16.44 17.06
C ASP A 242 -9.50 -17.94 16.90
N PRO A 243 -8.55 -18.72 16.35
CA PRO A 243 -8.71 -20.17 16.18
C PRO A 243 -8.94 -20.95 17.48
N LYS A 244 -8.61 -20.37 18.65
CA LYS A 244 -8.78 -20.97 19.98
C LYS A 244 -10.10 -20.57 20.64
N GLY A 245 -10.90 -19.71 20.01
CA GLY A 245 -12.21 -19.27 20.50
C GLY A 245 -12.19 -17.97 21.31
N LYS A 246 -11.04 -17.30 21.47
CA LYS A 246 -10.99 -15.97 22.11
C LYS A 246 -11.66 -14.96 21.20
N LYS A 247 -12.56 -14.16 21.77
CA LYS A 247 -13.29 -13.12 21.05
C LYS A 247 -12.73 -11.74 21.39
N TYR A 248 -12.56 -10.94 20.35
CA TYR A 248 -12.26 -9.52 20.39
C TYR A 248 -13.50 -8.77 19.89
N LYS A 249 -13.91 -7.75 20.62
CA LYS A 249 -15.09 -6.94 20.35
C LYS A 249 -14.68 -5.57 19.80
N THR A 250 -15.66 -4.82 19.31
CA THR A 250 -15.51 -3.43 18.85
C THR A 250 -14.71 -2.53 19.81
N SER A 251 -14.78 -2.75 21.12
CA SER A 251 -14.03 -1.99 22.13
C SER A 251 -12.52 -2.26 22.14
N ASP A 252 -12.09 -3.41 21.64
CA ASP A 252 -10.67 -3.78 21.55
C ASP A 252 -9.99 -3.10 20.35
N PHE A 253 -10.79 -2.64 19.38
CA PHE A 253 -10.30 -1.90 18.23
C PHE A 253 -10.11 -0.43 18.60
N LYS A 254 -8.88 0.06 18.39
CA LYS A 254 -8.52 1.47 18.56
C LYS A 254 -9.01 2.26 17.35
N ASP A 255 -9.76 3.31 17.61
CA ASP A 255 -10.14 4.28 16.57
C ASP A 255 -8.94 5.11 16.16
N ASP A 256 -8.90 5.50 14.89
CA ASP A 256 -7.92 6.47 14.42
C ASP A 256 -8.19 7.88 14.98
N LYS A 257 -7.10 8.62 15.22
CA LYS A 257 -7.12 9.97 15.81
C LYS A 257 -7.57 11.05 14.82
N LEU A 258 -7.41 10.82 13.52
CA LEU A 258 -7.79 11.75 12.46
C LEU A 258 -9.28 11.62 12.07
N ASN A 259 -10.02 10.74 12.76
CA ASN A 259 -11.44 10.49 12.50
C ASN A 259 -11.72 10.07 11.04
N ILE A 260 -10.78 9.35 10.41
CA ILE A 260 -10.90 8.89 9.02
C ILE A 260 -11.77 7.63 8.88
N ARG A 261 -12.71 7.39 9.80
CA ARG A 261 -13.64 6.26 9.75
C ARG A 261 -12.94 4.89 9.68
N SER A 262 -11.90 4.71 10.49
CA SER A 262 -11.11 3.47 10.60
C SER A 262 -10.97 3.03 12.07
N ALA A 263 -10.92 1.72 12.28
CA ALA A 263 -10.62 1.10 13.57
C ALA A 263 -9.66 -0.08 13.39
N ARG A 264 -8.68 -0.21 14.28
CA ARG A 264 -7.58 -1.17 14.18
C ARG A 264 -7.42 -2.01 15.44
N LEU A 265 -7.12 -3.29 15.26
CA LEU A 265 -6.73 -4.21 16.33
C LEU A 265 -5.37 -4.82 15.98
N GLN A 266 -4.37 -4.58 16.83
CA GLN A 266 -3.10 -5.31 16.79
C GLN A 266 -3.23 -6.56 17.64
N ILE A 267 -2.88 -7.72 17.08
CA ILE A 267 -2.81 -8.96 17.85
C ILE A 267 -1.50 -8.94 18.67
N PRO A 268 -1.56 -9.03 20.01
CA PRO A 268 -0.36 -9.05 20.83
C PRO A 268 0.50 -10.29 20.55
N GLY A 269 1.80 -10.09 20.32
CA GLY A 269 2.73 -11.17 20.05
C GLY A 269 2.53 -11.80 18.67
N ILE A 270 2.65 -13.12 18.60
CA ILE A 270 2.45 -13.90 17.37
C ILE A 270 0.99 -14.35 17.34
N ALA A 271 0.28 -14.01 16.25
CA ALA A 271 -1.08 -14.47 16.03
C ALA A 271 -1.15 -16.00 15.95
N GLU A 272 -2.22 -16.55 16.53
CA GLU A 272 -2.48 -17.99 16.52
C GLU A 272 -2.64 -18.52 15.09
N THR A 273 -1.99 -19.65 14.82
CA THR A 273 -2.14 -20.38 13.56
C THR A 273 -3.53 -21.02 13.50
N GLY A 274 -4.19 -20.88 12.35
CA GLY A 274 -5.51 -21.44 12.07
C GLY A 274 -6.42 -20.43 11.39
N THR A 275 -7.71 -20.75 11.34
CA THR A 275 -8.73 -19.92 10.71
C THR A 275 -9.27 -18.90 11.71
N TRP A 276 -8.97 -17.63 11.48
CA TRP A 276 -9.60 -16.52 12.19
C TRP A 276 -10.95 -16.23 11.55
N THR A 277 -11.94 -15.84 12.36
CA THR A 277 -13.28 -15.50 11.85
C THR A 277 -13.65 -14.09 12.28
N TYR A 278 -14.15 -13.28 11.36
CA TYR A 278 -14.63 -11.94 11.65
C TYR A 278 -16.10 -11.81 11.28
N SER A 279 -16.77 -10.90 11.97
CA SER A 279 -18.17 -10.56 11.77
C SER A 279 -18.32 -9.04 11.85
N LEU A 280 -18.98 -8.48 10.84
CA LEU A 280 -19.31 -7.06 10.78
C LEU A 280 -20.81 -6.88 10.74
N PHE A 281 -21.36 -6.13 11.68
CA PHE A 281 -22.77 -5.78 11.72
C PHE A 281 -22.96 -4.29 11.43
N ASN A 282 -23.71 -3.99 10.38
CA ASN A 282 -24.09 -2.63 10.04
C ASN A 282 -25.22 -2.15 10.96
N LYS A 283 -24.85 -1.28 11.91
CA LYS A 283 -25.81 -0.67 12.84
C LYS A 283 -26.71 0.39 12.20
N ASP A 284 -26.35 0.91 11.03
CA ASP A 284 -27.16 1.91 10.34
C ASP A 284 -28.39 1.26 9.68
N ALA A 285 -29.44 2.06 9.44
CA ALA A 285 -30.61 1.62 8.68
C ALA A 285 -30.36 1.63 7.16
N LYS A 286 -29.36 2.39 6.71
CA LYS A 286 -28.92 2.48 5.31
C LYS A 286 -27.77 1.50 5.06
N SER A 287 -27.64 1.10 3.81
CA SER A 287 -26.48 0.33 3.35
C SER A 287 -25.21 1.18 3.46
N GLN A 288 -24.08 0.54 3.76
CA GLN A 288 -22.78 1.18 3.73
C GLN A 288 -21.70 0.23 3.22
N LEU A 289 -20.60 0.79 2.74
CA LEU A 289 -19.41 0.02 2.37
C LEU A 289 -18.54 -0.12 3.63
N LEU A 290 -18.21 -1.37 3.96
CA LEU A 290 -17.20 -1.70 4.96
C LEU A 290 -16.03 -2.38 4.26
N ALA A 291 -14.80 -2.00 4.61
CA ALA A 291 -13.63 -2.74 4.16
C ALA A 291 -12.95 -3.42 5.33
N VAL A 292 -12.51 -4.67 5.10
CA VAL A 292 -11.65 -5.41 6.02
C VAL A 292 -10.29 -5.56 5.37
N THR A 293 -9.25 -5.19 6.08
CA THR A 293 -7.87 -5.46 5.69
C THR A 293 -7.16 -6.18 6.82
N VAL A 294 -6.50 -7.28 6.47
CA VAL A 294 -5.67 -8.04 7.40
C VAL A 294 -4.26 -8.09 6.88
N THR A 295 -3.34 -7.58 7.68
CA THR A 295 -1.90 -7.59 7.40
C THR A 295 -1.17 -8.40 8.45
N THR A 296 -0.06 -9.02 8.07
CA THR A 296 0.81 -9.79 8.94
C THR A 296 2.25 -9.70 8.44
N ARG A 297 3.20 -10.29 9.17
CA ARG A 297 4.59 -10.43 8.76
C ARG A 297 5.05 -11.87 8.98
N ALA A 298 6.21 -12.19 8.40
CA ALA A 298 6.89 -13.44 8.64
C ALA A 298 7.04 -13.68 10.16
N ARG A 299 6.73 -14.89 10.60
CA ARG A 299 6.80 -15.29 12.02
C ARG A 299 8.22 -15.22 12.56
N SER A 300 9.19 -15.57 11.72
CA SER A 300 10.63 -15.55 12.02
C SER A 300 11.41 -15.20 10.76
N PRO A 301 12.55 -14.49 10.86
CA PRO A 301 13.48 -14.29 9.74
C PRO A 301 13.98 -15.60 9.10
N THR A 302 13.96 -16.71 9.85
CA THR A 302 14.42 -18.04 9.39
C THR A 302 13.31 -18.90 8.78
N THR A 303 12.05 -18.44 8.82
CA THR A 303 10.90 -19.20 8.33
C THR A 303 10.15 -18.34 7.32
N PRO A 304 10.57 -18.36 6.05
CA PRO A 304 9.97 -17.50 5.05
C PRO A 304 8.51 -17.90 4.81
N PRO A 305 7.62 -16.91 4.62
CA PRO A 305 6.23 -17.12 4.30
C PRO A 305 6.06 -17.62 2.87
N VAL A 306 4.89 -18.22 2.58
CA VAL A 306 4.47 -18.48 1.20
C VAL A 306 4.05 -17.14 0.58
N ILE A 307 4.66 -16.79 -0.55
CA ILE A 307 4.40 -15.55 -1.28
C ILE A 307 3.97 -15.89 -2.69
N ALA A 308 2.88 -15.26 -3.13
CA ALA A 308 2.48 -15.23 -4.53
C ALA A 308 2.81 -13.86 -5.12
N THR A 309 3.61 -13.84 -6.18
CA THR A 309 3.91 -12.63 -6.95
C THR A 309 3.37 -12.78 -8.36
N ALA A 310 2.72 -11.75 -8.88
CA ALA A 310 2.21 -11.73 -10.26
C ALA A 310 2.80 -10.55 -11.03
N HIS A 311 3.03 -10.73 -12.32
CA HIS A 311 3.43 -9.67 -13.24
C HIS A 311 2.86 -9.91 -14.64
N MET A 312 2.72 -8.84 -15.42
CA MET A 312 2.28 -8.90 -16.81
C MET A 312 3.42 -8.44 -17.73
N ASN A 313 3.48 -9.00 -18.95
CA ASN A 313 4.48 -8.58 -19.94
C ASN A 313 4.25 -7.16 -20.49
N GLN A 314 3.00 -6.70 -20.50
CA GLN A 314 2.59 -5.41 -21.04
C GLN A 314 1.34 -4.90 -20.32
N ASN A 315 1.14 -3.58 -20.33
CA ASN A 315 0.04 -2.92 -19.60
C ASN A 315 -1.29 -2.95 -20.36
N THR A 316 -1.25 -3.02 -21.68
CA THR A 316 -2.45 -3.00 -22.52
C THR A 316 -2.36 -4.08 -23.59
N ALA A 317 -3.46 -4.82 -23.77
CA ALA A 317 -3.58 -5.83 -24.80
C ALA A 317 -3.66 -5.17 -26.18
N GLN A 318 -2.69 -5.42 -27.04
CA GLN A 318 -2.69 -4.94 -28.42
C GLN A 318 -2.60 -6.10 -29.38
N TYR A 319 -3.62 -6.30 -30.21
CA TYR A 319 -3.54 -7.29 -31.28
C TYR A 319 -2.42 -6.94 -32.26
N PRO A 320 -1.55 -7.89 -32.69
CA PRO A 320 -1.63 -9.34 -32.44
C PRO A 320 -0.86 -9.85 -31.20
N SER A 321 -0.27 -8.97 -30.41
CA SER A 321 0.54 -9.30 -29.23
C SER A 321 -0.32 -9.50 -27.97
N PRO A 322 -0.61 -10.76 -27.55
CA PRO A 322 -1.41 -10.99 -26.37
C PRO A 322 -0.69 -10.51 -25.10
N MET A 323 -1.49 -10.06 -24.13
CA MET A 323 -1.01 -9.83 -22.77
C MET A 323 -0.88 -11.19 -22.07
N ILE A 324 0.26 -11.42 -21.45
CA ILE A 324 0.62 -12.64 -20.73
C ILE A 324 0.72 -12.31 -19.25
N VAL A 325 0.03 -13.11 -18.44
CA VAL A 325 0.06 -13.01 -16.98
C VAL A 325 0.96 -14.11 -16.44
N TYR A 326 2.01 -13.71 -15.72
CA TYR A 326 2.89 -14.62 -15.01
C TYR A 326 2.58 -14.56 -13.53
N ALA A 327 2.58 -15.72 -12.88
CA ALA A 327 2.53 -15.83 -11.43
C ALA A 327 3.64 -16.77 -10.95
N ARG A 328 4.20 -16.45 -9.79
CA ARG A 328 5.19 -17.28 -9.09
C ARG A 328 4.73 -17.44 -7.66
N VAL A 329 4.58 -18.68 -7.22
CA VAL A 329 4.32 -19.03 -5.83
C VAL A 329 5.56 -19.67 -5.25
N SER A 330 6.10 -19.08 -4.19
CA SER A 330 7.36 -19.51 -3.59
C SER A 330 7.32 -19.37 -2.08
N GLN A 331 8.02 -20.25 -1.38
CA GLN A 331 8.32 -20.12 0.02
C GLN A 331 9.83 -19.88 0.19
N GLY A 332 10.21 -18.63 0.43
CA GLY A 332 11.61 -18.21 0.32
C GLY A 332 12.13 -18.44 -1.10
N PHE A 333 13.21 -19.20 -1.24
CA PHE A 333 13.79 -19.54 -2.54
C PHE A 333 13.25 -20.83 -3.18
N LEU A 334 12.31 -21.50 -2.50
CA LEU A 334 11.76 -22.77 -2.97
C LEU A 334 10.43 -22.54 -3.69
N PRO A 335 10.23 -23.12 -4.89
CA PRO A 335 8.94 -23.08 -5.56
C PRO A 335 7.89 -23.89 -4.80
N VAL A 336 6.65 -23.43 -4.79
CA VAL A 336 5.51 -24.20 -4.26
C VAL A 336 4.85 -24.94 -5.41
N LEU A 337 4.95 -26.27 -5.40
CA LEU A 337 4.39 -27.12 -6.46
C LEU A 337 2.91 -27.43 -6.20
N GLY A 338 2.14 -27.56 -7.28
CA GLY A 338 0.72 -27.93 -7.21
C GLY A 338 -0.19 -26.84 -6.63
N ALA A 339 0.27 -25.59 -6.58
CA ALA A 339 -0.56 -24.46 -6.19
C ALA A 339 -1.66 -24.22 -7.25
N ASN A 340 -2.91 -24.11 -6.81
CA ASN A 340 -3.97 -23.59 -7.67
C ASN A 340 -3.88 -22.07 -7.68
N VAL A 341 -3.58 -21.50 -8.84
CA VAL A 341 -3.40 -20.05 -9.01
C VAL A 341 -4.51 -19.51 -9.91
N THR A 342 -5.23 -18.53 -9.41
CA THR A 342 -6.24 -17.80 -10.18
C THR A 342 -5.83 -16.33 -10.24
N ALA A 343 -5.70 -15.80 -11.46
CA ALA A 343 -5.51 -14.39 -11.72
C ALA A 343 -6.86 -13.71 -11.97
N ILE A 344 -7.05 -12.52 -11.39
CA ILE A 344 -8.20 -11.66 -11.66
C ILE A 344 -7.65 -10.38 -12.29
N ILE A 345 -7.99 -10.15 -13.55
CA ILE A 345 -7.57 -8.99 -14.33
C ILE A 345 -8.73 -8.00 -14.36
N GLU A 346 -8.50 -6.78 -13.89
CA GLU A 346 -9.49 -5.69 -13.94
C GLU A 346 -9.06 -4.64 -14.97
N ALA A 347 -9.90 -4.38 -15.96
CA ALA A 347 -9.70 -3.29 -16.91
C ALA A 347 -10.07 -1.93 -16.27
N GLU A 348 -9.62 -0.82 -16.86
CA GLU A 348 -9.86 0.54 -16.33
C GLU A 348 -11.35 0.89 -16.17
N ASN A 349 -12.23 0.29 -16.98
CA ASN A 349 -13.69 0.44 -16.85
C ASN A 349 -14.29 -0.40 -15.69
N GLY A 350 -13.47 -1.23 -15.03
CA GLY A 350 -13.81 -2.17 -13.97
C GLY A 350 -14.33 -3.53 -14.43
N HIS A 351 -14.23 -3.84 -15.72
CA HIS A 351 -14.54 -5.18 -16.20
C HIS A 351 -13.49 -6.16 -15.70
N ARG A 352 -13.93 -7.24 -15.04
CA ARG A 352 -13.05 -8.27 -14.47
C ARG A 352 -13.07 -9.54 -15.30
N VAL A 353 -11.89 -10.09 -15.56
CA VAL A 353 -11.68 -11.40 -16.19
C VAL A 353 -10.93 -12.29 -15.22
N THR A 354 -11.44 -13.49 -14.99
CA THR A 354 -10.78 -14.50 -14.16
C THR A 354 -10.06 -15.50 -15.06
N LEU A 355 -8.77 -15.71 -14.83
CA LEU A 355 -7.96 -16.73 -15.49
C LEU A 355 -7.41 -17.72 -14.46
N GLU A 356 -7.53 -19.00 -14.76
CA GLU A 356 -6.78 -20.05 -14.08
C GLU A 356 -5.38 -20.14 -14.70
N LEU A 357 -4.34 -20.05 -13.88
CA LEU A 357 -2.94 -20.14 -14.32
C LEU A 357 -2.42 -21.55 -14.06
N TRP A 358 -1.99 -22.22 -15.12
CA TRP A 358 -1.52 -23.59 -15.08
C TRP A 358 0.00 -23.63 -14.94
N ASP A 359 0.50 -24.40 -13.98
CA ASP A 359 1.93 -24.70 -13.82
C ASP A 359 2.36 -25.82 -14.78
N ASN A 360 2.06 -25.67 -16.07
CA ASN A 360 2.37 -26.64 -17.12
C ASN A 360 3.43 -26.15 -18.12
N GLY A 361 4.03 -24.98 -17.84
CA GLY A 361 5.07 -24.38 -18.69
C GLY A 361 4.58 -23.94 -20.08
N ALA A 362 3.27 -23.72 -20.25
CA ALA A 362 2.65 -23.31 -21.52
C ALA A 362 2.59 -21.79 -21.73
#